data_AF-A0A317PVT9-F1
#
_entry.id   AF-A0A317PVT9-F1
#
_cell.length_a   1.000
_cell.length_b   1.000
_cell.length_c   1.000
_cell.angle_alpha   90.00
_cell.angle_beta   90.00
_cell.angle_gamma   90.00
#
_symmetry.space_group_name_H-M   'P 1'
#
loop_
_entity.id
_entity.type
_entity.pdbx_description
1 polymer ?
#
loop_
_entity_poly.entity_id
_entity_poly.type
_entity_poly.pdbx_seq_one_letter_code
_entity_poly.pdbx_strand_id
1 'polypeptide(L)'
;MASISTNIAAMSALQTLRSINGQMETTQSRISSGYRVETAADNAAYWSIATTMRSDVKALSSVQDALALGAATLDTAYAGMNSAIEVVDEVKKKFIAAREPGVDKSKINKELTQLKEQLRSIVASSSFNGQNWL
;
A
#
# COMPACT_ATOMS: atom_id res chain seq x y z
N MET A 1 -65.68 -3.41 29.23
CA MET A 1 -65.60 -2.30 30.20
C MET A 1 -64.63 -1.25 29.66
N ALA A 2 -65.15 -0.19 29.03
CA ALA A 2 -64.36 0.98 28.70
C ALA A 2 -64.46 1.93 29.90
N SER A 3 -63.38 2.09 30.65
CA SER A 3 -63.30 3.13 31.68
C SER A 3 -62.90 4.44 30.99
N ILE A 4 -63.53 5.56 31.37
CA ILE A 4 -63.19 6.90 30.85
C ILE A 4 -61.74 7.28 31.21
N SER A 5 -61.15 6.64 32.23
CA SER A 5 -59.81 6.92 32.73
C SER A 5 -58.71 6.06 32.11
N THR A 6 -59.03 4.90 31.54
CA THR A 6 -58.09 3.96 30.91
C THR A 6 -58.64 3.44 29.59
N ASN A 7 -58.22 4.09 28.50
CA ASN A 7 -58.57 3.68 27.15
C ASN A 7 -57.60 2.61 26.64
N ILE A 8 -57.99 1.35 26.81
CA ILE A 8 -57.19 0.18 26.42
C ILE A 8 -56.89 0.18 24.91
N ALA A 9 -57.82 0.61 24.06
CA ALA A 9 -57.61 0.67 22.62
C ALA A 9 -56.53 1.72 22.24
N ALA A 10 -56.55 2.89 22.89
CA ALA A 10 -55.53 3.92 22.71
C ALA A 10 -54.17 3.48 23.25
N MET A 11 -54.13 2.75 24.38
CA MET A 11 -52.89 2.19 24.92
C MET A 11 -52.26 1.15 23.98
N SER A 12 -53.07 0.27 23.39
CA SER A 12 -52.60 -0.70 22.39
C SER A 12 -52.08 0.00 21.13
N ALA A 13 -52.79 1.01 20.62
CA ALA A 13 -52.34 1.80 19.49
C ALA A 13 -51.02 2.53 19.78
N LEU A 14 -50.86 3.09 21.00
CA LEU A 14 -49.63 3.73 21.43
C LEU A 14 -48.46 2.74 21.56
N GLN A 15 -48.71 1.52 22.05
CA GLN A 15 -47.70 0.47 22.11
C GLN A 15 -47.24 0.06 20.71
N THR A 16 -48.17 -0.13 19.77
CA THR A 16 -47.85 -0.40 18.37
C THR A 16 -47.05 0.74 17.74
N LEU A 17 -47.46 1.99 17.96
CA LEU A 17 -46.74 3.17 17.45
C LEU A 17 -45.32 3.27 18.00
N ARG A 18 -45.12 3.02 19.30
CA ARG A 18 -43.78 2.98 19.91
C ARG A 18 -42.91 1.88 19.30
N SER A 19 -43.47 0.70 19.03
CA SER A 19 -42.76 -0.38 18.36
C SER A 19 -42.35 -0.01 16.93
N ILE A 20 -43.26 0.61 16.17
CA ILE A 20 -42.97 1.06 14.78
C ILE A 20 -41.88 2.13 14.78
N ASN A 21 -41.97 3.12 15.68
CA ASN A 21 -40.96 4.18 15.78
C ASN A 21 -39.57 3.62 16.12
N GLY A 22 -39.47 2.65 17.05
CA GLY A 22 -38.19 2.01 17.38
C GLY A 22 -37.59 1.21 16.20
N GLN A 23 -38.44 0.53 15.42
CA GLN A 23 -37.99 -0.15 14.20
C GLN A 23 -37.55 0.83 13.10
N MET A 24 -38.25 1.96 12.97
CA MET A 24 -37.90 3.02 12.03
C MET A 24 -36.55 3.64 12.39
N GLU A 25 -36.31 3.94 13.67
CA GLU A 25 -35.03 4.48 14.15
C GLU A 25 -33.87 3.53 13.88
N THR A 26 -34.06 2.24 14.13
CA THR A 26 -33.06 1.21 13.80
C THR A 26 -32.77 1.16 12.30
N THR A 27 -33.81 1.21 11.47
CA THR A 27 -33.66 1.22 10.00
C THR A 27 -32.94 2.47 9.53
N GLN A 28 -33.27 3.62 10.10
CA GLN A 28 -32.62 4.89 9.81
C GLN A 28 -31.14 4.88 10.20
N SER A 29 -30.79 4.30 11.35
CA SER A 29 -29.40 4.13 11.78
C SER A 29 -28.61 3.29 10.77
N ARG A 30 -29.16 2.15 10.34
CA ARG A 30 -28.52 1.27 9.35
C ARG A 30 -28.37 1.92 7.98
N ILE A 31 -29.35 2.73 7.56
CA ILE A 31 -29.25 3.51 6.32
C ILE A 31 -28.16 4.57 6.45
N SER A 32 -28.09 5.25 7.60
CA SER A 32 -27.10 6.30 7.86
C SER A 32 -25.67 5.75 7.97
N SER A 33 -25.48 4.61 8.64
CA SER A 33 -24.16 3.99 8.82
C SER A 33 -23.76 3.10 7.64
N GLY A 34 -24.73 2.67 6.82
CA GLY A 34 -24.54 1.70 5.75
C GLY A 34 -24.24 0.28 6.26
N TYR A 35 -24.23 0.06 7.59
CA TYR A 35 -23.94 -1.24 8.18
C TYR A 35 -25.22 -1.95 8.62
N ARG A 36 -25.33 -3.22 8.25
CA ARG A 36 -26.40 -4.10 8.75
C ARG A 36 -26.24 -4.44 10.23
N VAL A 37 -24.99 -4.52 10.71
CA VAL A 37 -24.61 -4.77 12.11
C VAL A 37 -23.59 -3.70 12.48
N GLU A 38 -24.04 -2.69 13.21
CA GLU A 38 -23.23 -1.53 13.57
C GLU A 38 -22.56 -1.74 14.92
N THR A 39 -23.32 -2.27 15.88
CA THR A 39 -22.86 -2.48 17.26
C THR A 39 -22.83 -3.96 17.64
N ALA A 40 -22.09 -4.30 18.69
CA ALA A 40 -22.09 -5.65 19.26
C ALA A 40 -23.48 -6.05 19.81
N ALA A 41 -24.33 -5.07 20.14
CA ALA A 41 -25.70 -5.30 20.60
C ALA A 41 -26.61 -5.82 19.48
N ASP A 42 -26.36 -5.45 18.22
CA ASP A 42 -27.13 -5.92 17.06
C ASP A 42 -26.88 -7.41 16.80
N ASN A 43 -25.61 -7.82 16.83
CA ASN A 43 -25.18 -9.22 16.74
C ASN A 43 -23.70 -9.38 17.11
N ALA A 44 -23.41 -9.85 18.32
CA ALA A 44 -22.04 -9.95 18.82
C ALA A 44 -21.13 -10.85 17.96
N ALA A 45 -21.65 -11.96 17.41
CA ALA A 45 -20.86 -12.89 16.60
C ALA A 45 -20.46 -12.28 15.25
N TYR A 46 -21.42 -11.74 14.50
CA TYR A 46 -21.13 -11.10 13.21
C TYR A 46 -20.34 -9.80 13.38
N TRP A 47 -20.60 -9.04 14.45
CA TRP A 47 -19.83 -7.83 14.75
C TRP A 47 -18.37 -8.15 15.06
N SER A 48 -18.10 -9.21 15.83
CA SER A 48 -16.74 -9.66 16.13
C SER A 48 -15.99 -10.07 14.86
N ILE A 49 -16.60 -10.92 14.02
CA ILE A 49 -16.00 -11.33 12.74
C ILE A 49 -15.75 -10.12 11.84
N ALA A 50 -16.73 -9.24 11.68
CA ALA A 50 -16.59 -8.05 10.84
C ALA A 50 -15.51 -7.08 11.37
N THR A 51 -15.36 -6.96 12.69
CA THR A 51 -14.34 -6.11 13.30
C THR A 51 -12.94 -6.69 13.10
N THR A 52 -12.77 -8.00 13.26
CA THR A 52 -11.52 -8.70 12.92
C THR A 52 -11.19 -8.51 11.45
N MET A 53 -12.14 -8.74 10.53
CA MET A 53 -11.91 -8.53 9.10
C MET A 53 -11.53 -7.07 8.76
N ARG A 54 -12.18 -6.08 9.39
CA ARG A 54 -11.81 -4.67 9.21
C ARG A 54 -10.40 -4.38 9.73
N SER A 55 -9.98 -5.02 10.83
CA SER A 55 -8.61 -4.93 11.35
C SER A 55 -7.62 -5.56 10.38
N ASP A 56 -7.93 -6.74 9.86
CA ASP A 56 -7.09 -7.45 8.90
C ASP A 56 -6.92 -6.64 7.61
N VAL A 57 -7.99 -6.02 7.10
CA VAL A 57 -7.90 -5.13 5.92
C VAL A 57 -6.97 -3.95 6.17
N LYS A 58 -6.98 -3.34 7.36
CA LYS A 58 -6.03 -2.26 7.70
C LYS A 58 -4.59 -2.76 7.76
N ALA A 59 -4.38 -3.94 8.34
CA ALA A 59 -3.06 -4.57 8.38
C ALA A 59 -2.56 -4.90 6.96
N LEU A 60 -3.41 -5.49 6.12
CA LEU A 60 -3.10 -5.81 4.72
C LEU A 60 -2.82 -4.56 3.89
N SER A 61 -3.53 -3.46 4.12
CA SER A 61 -3.23 -2.16 3.48
C SER A 61 -1.82 -1.70 3.81
N SER A 62 -1.39 -1.84 5.07
CA SER A 62 -0.03 -1.47 5.49
C SER A 62 1.02 -2.39 4.86
N VAL A 63 0.72 -3.69 4.73
CA VAL A 63 1.57 -4.65 4.02
C VAL A 63 1.68 -4.31 2.53
N GLN A 64 0.57 -3.89 1.91
CA GLN A 64 0.55 -3.47 0.52
C GLN A 64 1.43 -2.24 0.29
N ASP A 65 1.37 -1.25 1.17
CA ASP A 65 2.23 -0.06 1.10
C ASP A 65 3.72 -0.43 1.26
N ALA A 66 4.04 -1.36 2.18
CA ALA A 66 5.39 -1.86 2.36
C ALA A 66 5.90 -2.64 1.13
N LEU A 67 5.06 -3.46 0.50
CA LEU A 67 5.39 -4.16 -0.74
C LEU A 67 5.59 -3.19 -1.91
N ALA A 68 4.77 -2.14 -2.00
CA ALA A 68 4.93 -1.09 -3.01
C ALA A 68 6.26 -0.35 -2.84
N LEU A 69 6.65 -0.04 -1.60
CA LEU A 69 7.96 0.55 -1.30
C LEU A 69 9.12 -0.40 -1.68
N GLY A 70 8.95 -1.70 -1.38
CA GLY A 70 9.92 -2.73 -1.78
C GLY A 70 10.06 -2.86 -3.29
N ALA A 71 8.95 -2.81 -4.03
CA ALA A 71 8.96 -2.81 -5.49
C ALA A 71 9.69 -1.59 -6.05
N ALA A 72 9.38 -0.38 -5.56
CA ALA A 72 10.08 0.83 -5.97
C ALA A 72 11.59 0.76 -5.67
N THR A 73 11.96 0.18 -4.53
CA THR A 73 13.37 -0.06 -4.18
C THR A 73 14.05 -0.99 -5.19
N LEU A 74 13.41 -2.12 -5.53
CA LEU A 74 13.93 -3.05 -6.52
C LEU A 74 14.05 -2.42 -7.91
N ASP A 75 13.07 -1.61 -8.33
CA ASP A 75 13.12 -0.90 -9.60
C ASP A 75 14.30 0.07 -9.66
N THR A 76 14.59 0.81 -8.58
CA THR A 76 15.76 1.69 -8.51
C THR A 76 17.08 0.93 -8.57
N ALA A 77 17.18 -0.21 -7.88
CA ALA A 77 18.35 -1.08 -7.95
C ALA A 77 18.53 -1.68 -9.35
N TYR A 78 17.44 -2.10 -9.99
CA TYR A 78 17.45 -2.64 -11.34
C TYR A 78 17.88 -1.60 -12.38
N ALA A 79 17.36 -0.38 -12.29
CA ALA A 79 17.78 0.73 -13.14
C ALA A 79 19.27 1.06 -12.97
N GLY A 80 19.75 1.16 -11.72
CA GLY A 80 21.17 1.39 -11.43
C GLY A 80 22.06 0.26 -11.95
N MET A 81 21.63 -1.00 -11.81
CA MET A 81 22.35 -2.15 -12.34
C MET A 81 22.41 -2.14 -13.87
N ASN A 82 21.34 -1.75 -14.56
CA ASN A 82 21.36 -1.60 -16.02
C ASN A 82 22.36 -0.53 -16.47
N SER A 83 22.40 0.63 -15.81
CA SER A 83 23.42 1.65 -16.09
C SER A 83 24.84 1.14 -15.82
N ALA A 84 25.04 0.33 -14.76
CA ALA A 84 26.34 -0.30 -14.51
C ALA A 84 26.73 -1.28 -15.62
N ILE A 85 25.79 -2.08 -16.15
CA ILE A 85 26.00 -2.99 -17.28
C ILE A 85 26.45 -2.21 -18.52
N GLU A 86 25.79 -1.08 -18.85
CA GLU A 86 26.17 -0.23 -19.98
C GLU A 86 27.62 0.27 -19.87
N VAL A 87 28.03 0.73 -18.67
CA VAL A 87 29.42 1.17 -18.42
C VAL A 87 30.40 0.01 -18.57
N VAL A 88 30.05 -1.19 -18.10
CA VAL A 88 30.90 -2.39 -18.26
C VAL A 88 31.05 -2.77 -19.73
N ASP A 89 30.00 -2.63 -20.53
CA ASP A 89 30.06 -2.86 -21.97
C ASP A 89 30.97 -1.83 -22.68
N GLU A 90 30.96 -0.57 -22.25
CA GLU A 90 31.93 0.41 -22.74
C GLU A 90 33.37 0.06 -22.37
N VAL A 91 33.61 -0.36 -21.11
CA VAL A 91 34.91 -0.86 -20.66
C VAL A 91 35.40 -1.99 -21.55
N LYS A 92 34.52 -2.97 -21.87
CA LYS A 92 34.84 -4.08 -22.77
C LYS A 92 35.21 -3.59 -24.18
N LYS A 93 34.47 -2.64 -24.75
CA LYS A 93 34.79 -2.03 -26.05
C LYS A 93 36.17 -1.35 -26.03
N LYS A 94 36.49 -0.62 -24.97
CA LYS A 94 37.81 0.03 -24.79
C LYS A 94 38.95 -0.99 -24.68
N PHE A 95 38.74 -2.13 -24.00
CA PHE A 95 39.72 -3.22 -23.94
C PHE A 95 39.99 -3.87 -25.30
N ILE A 96 38.97 -4.01 -26.14
CA ILE A 96 39.14 -4.53 -27.51
C ILE A 96 39.94 -3.53 -28.35
N ALA A 97 39.59 -2.23 -28.29
CA ALA A 97 40.33 -1.17 -28.98
C ALA A 97 41.82 -1.11 -28.55
N ALA A 98 42.12 -1.40 -27.28
CA ALA A 98 43.50 -1.43 -26.78
C ALA A 98 44.37 -2.56 -27.36
N ARG A 99 43.76 -3.58 -27.98
CA ARG A 99 44.47 -4.67 -28.65
C ARG A 99 44.89 -4.31 -30.07
N GLU A 100 44.33 -3.27 -30.67
CA GLU A 100 44.70 -2.86 -32.02
C GLU A 100 46.13 -2.27 -32.05
N PRO A 101 46.98 -2.68 -33.00
CA PRO A 101 48.31 -2.11 -33.17
C PRO A 101 48.23 -0.63 -33.57
N GLY A 102 49.07 0.22 -32.98
CA GLY A 102 49.14 1.66 -33.28
C GLY A 102 48.28 2.56 -32.38
N VAL A 103 47.53 1.98 -31.44
CA VAL A 103 46.69 2.72 -30.50
C VAL A 103 47.48 3.17 -29.25
N ASP A 104 47.23 4.41 -28.81
CA ASP A 104 47.80 4.97 -27.59
C ASP A 104 47.11 4.41 -26.34
N LYS A 105 47.76 3.39 -25.74
CA LYS A 105 47.28 2.72 -24.52
C LYS A 105 47.18 3.65 -23.31
N SER A 106 47.93 4.75 -23.28
CA SER A 106 47.86 5.73 -22.17
C SER A 106 46.53 6.47 -22.18
N LYS A 107 46.05 6.88 -23.36
CA LYS A 107 44.73 7.53 -23.51
C LYS A 107 43.59 6.59 -23.16
N ILE A 108 43.64 5.33 -23.61
CA ILE A 108 42.64 4.33 -23.24
C ILE A 108 42.62 4.09 -21.73
N ASN A 109 43.78 4.03 -21.07
CA ASN A 109 43.83 3.83 -19.62
C ASN A 109 43.19 5.01 -18.85
N LYS A 110 43.31 6.25 -19.36
CA LYS A 110 42.61 7.41 -18.79
C LYS A 110 41.09 7.28 -18.92
N GLU A 111 40.60 6.87 -20.08
CA GLU A 111 39.16 6.63 -20.30
C GLU A 111 38.64 5.49 -19.42
N LEU A 112 39.39 4.39 -19.30
CA LEU A 112 39.04 3.28 -18.38
C LEU A 112 38.98 3.75 -16.92
N THR A 113 39.87 4.65 -16.53
CA THR A 113 39.85 5.23 -15.17
C THR A 113 38.59 6.06 -14.96
N GLN A 114 38.16 6.85 -15.96
CA GLN A 114 36.92 7.61 -15.89
C GLN A 114 35.69 6.69 -15.84
N LEU A 115 35.63 5.65 -16.68
CA LEU A 115 34.53 4.67 -16.66
C LEU A 115 34.43 3.95 -15.30
N LYS A 116 35.56 3.63 -14.68
CA LYS A 116 35.59 3.06 -13.33
C LYS A 116 35.03 4.04 -12.28
N GLU A 117 35.36 5.32 -12.39
CA GLU A 117 34.84 6.33 -11.48
C GLU A 117 33.35 6.59 -11.71
N GLN A 118 32.89 6.58 -12.96
CA GLN A 118 31.48 6.65 -13.30
C GLN A 118 30.71 5.46 -12.71
N LEU A 119 31.25 4.24 -12.78
CA LEU A 119 30.64 3.05 -12.18
C LEU A 119 30.53 3.19 -10.65
N ARG A 120 31.56 3.74 -9.98
CA ARG A 120 31.49 4.08 -8.54
C ARG A 120 30.43 5.12 -8.25
N SER A 121 30.30 6.14 -9.09
CA SER A 121 29.28 7.16 -8.95
C SER A 121 27.87 6.59 -9.12
N ILE A 122 27.65 5.67 -10.06
CA ILE A 122 26.36 4.99 -10.25
C ILE A 122 26.01 4.21 -8.99
N VAL A 123 26.92 3.38 -8.48
CA VAL A 123 26.72 2.62 -7.23
C VAL A 123 26.43 3.55 -6.06
N ALA A 124 27.16 4.66 -5.91
CA ALA A 124 26.91 5.63 -4.83
C ALA A 124 25.56 6.37 -4.99
N SER A 125 25.11 6.58 -6.22
CA SER A 125 23.86 7.30 -6.54
C SER A 125 22.61 6.43 -6.51
N SER A 126 22.75 5.10 -6.55
CA SER A 126 21.65 4.12 -6.44
C SER A 126 21.14 3.96 -5.01
N SER A 127 20.91 5.11 -4.35
CA SER A 127 20.31 5.17 -3.03
C SER A 127 18.81 5.42 -3.14
N PHE A 128 18.04 4.60 -2.42
CA PHE A 128 16.62 4.81 -2.22
C PHE A 128 16.34 4.84 -0.71
N ASN A 129 15.69 5.91 -0.26
CA ASN A 129 15.37 6.17 1.14
C ASN A 129 16.60 6.15 2.09
N GLY A 130 17.76 6.62 1.61
CA GLY A 130 18.99 6.71 2.40
C GLY A 130 19.77 5.40 2.59
N GLN A 131 19.28 4.29 2.02
CA GLN A 131 20.04 3.04 1.89
C GLN A 131 20.57 2.90 0.47
N ASN A 132 21.79 2.39 0.34
CA ASN A 132 22.35 2.01 -0.95
C ASN A 132 21.97 0.56 -1.25
N TRP A 133 21.38 0.33 -2.43
CA TRP A 133 20.87 -0.96 -2.85
C TRP A 133 21.77 -1.65 -3.89
N LEU A 134 22.94 -1.06 -4.19
CA LEU A 134 24.01 -1.61 -5.04
C LEU A 134 25.36 -1.71 -4.33
#